data_AF-A0A1V3XAK4-F1
#
_entry.id   AF-A0A1V3XAK4-F1
#
_cell.length_a   1.000
_cell.length_b   1.000
_cell.length_c   1.000
_cell.angle_alpha   90.00
_cell.angle_beta   90.00
_cell.angle_gamma   90.00
#
_symmetry.space_group_name_H-M   'P 1'
#
loop_
_entity.id
_entity.type
_entity.pdbx_description
1 polymer ?
#
loop_
_entity_poly.entity_id
_entity_poly.type
_entity_poly.pdbx_seq_one_letter_code
_entity_poly.pdbx_strand_id
1 'polypeptide(L)'
;MTLVDVSATKGVQRATEKGLVANGVEYELDCIIYASGFEITTEISRRYSIDAIEGRDGHSLFEYWRNGYRTFHGFTSCGFPNQFFTGFTQVGISANIAANYELQGEHIAYIIAQALARGATTVEPTQEAQDDWCRIIRETAIDNTQFDMECTPGYYNNEGGGSEGIRSHLGEPYGPGFYAFGDLLSAWRDQGDLDGLVLES
;
A
#
# COMPACT_ATOMS: atom_id res chain seq x y z
N MET A 1 8.86 -10.71 36.57
CA MET A 1 8.77 -10.68 35.10
C MET A 1 9.58 -11.86 34.59
N THR A 2 8.96 -12.74 33.79
CA THR A 2 9.61 -13.93 33.24
C THR A 2 9.58 -13.82 31.73
N LEU A 3 10.74 -13.87 31.08
CA LEU A 3 10.84 -14.04 29.63
C LEU A 3 10.79 -15.53 29.32
N VAL A 4 9.83 -15.95 28.51
CA VAL A 4 9.74 -17.33 28.02
C VAL A 4 10.13 -17.31 26.55
N ASP A 5 11.36 -17.72 26.24
CA ASP A 5 11.83 -17.86 24.86
C ASP A 5 11.18 -19.10 24.21
N VAL A 6 10.52 -18.88 23.07
CA VAL A 6 9.80 -19.89 22.29
C VAL A 6 10.43 -20.12 20.91
N SER A 7 11.63 -19.61 20.66
CA SER A 7 12.34 -19.75 19.38
C SER A 7 12.55 -21.23 19.00
N ALA A 8 12.94 -22.08 19.96
CA ALA A 8 13.15 -23.51 19.75
C ALA A 8 11.86 -24.26 19.34
N THR A 9 10.70 -23.82 19.82
CA THR A 9 9.38 -24.37 19.47
C THR A 9 8.72 -23.64 18.30
N LYS A 10 9.37 -22.61 17.75
CA LYS A 10 8.84 -21.72 16.70
C LYS A 10 7.52 -21.06 17.10
N GLY A 11 7.42 -20.60 18.36
CA GLY A 11 6.24 -19.96 18.91
C GLY A 11 5.57 -20.75 20.03
N VAL A 12 4.49 -20.18 20.56
CA VAL A 12 3.64 -20.82 21.58
C VAL A 12 2.96 -22.05 20.97
N GLN A 13 2.97 -23.18 21.70
CA GLN A 13 2.55 -24.46 21.14
C GLN A 13 1.03 -24.62 21.10
N ARG A 14 0.33 -24.19 22.16
CA ARG A 14 -1.14 -24.23 22.25
C ARG A 14 -1.64 -23.37 23.41
N ALA A 15 -2.90 -22.99 23.31
CA ALA A 15 -3.68 -22.53 24.46
C ALA A 15 -4.32 -23.72 25.20
N THR A 16 -4.60 -23.51 26.48
CA THR A 16 -5.39 -24.39 27.34
C THR A 16 -6.50 -23.57 27.98
N GLU A 17 -7.39 -24.23 28.73
CA GLU A 17 -8.41 -23.53 29.53
C GLU A 17 -7.78 -22.61 30.59
N LYS A 18 -6.56 -22.92 31.05
CA LYS A 18 -5.90 -22.20 32.14
C LYS A 18 -4.83 -21.21 31.68
N GLY A 19 -4.38 -21.30 30.43
CA GLY A 19 -3.31 -20.43 29.94
C GLY A 19 -2.64 -20.94 28.65
N LEU A 20 -1.30 -20.91 28.61
CA LEU A 20 -0.51 -21.20 27.40
C LEU A 20 0.55 -22.26 27.67
N VAL A 21 0.81 -23.12 26.68
CA VAL A 21 1.92 -24.08 26.72
C VAL A 21 3.08 -23.61 25.88
N ALA A 22 4.24 -23.49 26.52
CA ALA A 22 5.52 -23.15 25.89
C ALA A 22 6.62 -24.05 26.43
N ASN A 23 7.49 -24.56 25.56
CA ASN A 23 8.57 -25.50 25.91
C ASN A 23 8.08 -26.72 26.71
N GLY A 24 6.87 -27.21 26.41
CA GLY A 24 6.25 -28.33 27.12
C GLY A 24 5.71 -28.01 28.52
N VAL A 25 5.84 -26.77 29.00
CA VAL A 25 5.36 -26.30 30.30
C VAL A 25 4.08 -25.48 30.11
N GLU A 26 3.08 -25.75 30.95
CA GLU A 26 1.87 -24.93 31.02
C GLU A 26 2.07 -23.75 31.98
N TYR A 27 1.85 -22.56 31.47
CA TYR A 27 1.83 -21.32 32.23
C TYR A 27 0.37 -20.95 32.45
N GLU A 28 -0.11 -21.07 33.69
CA GLU A 28 -1.44 -20.61 34.08
C GLU A 28 -1.48 -19.08 34.05
N LEU A 29 -2.52 -18.51 33.42
CA LEU A 29 -2.65 -17.08 33.14
C LEU A 29 -4.12 -16.66 33.31
N ASP A 30 -4.35 -15.57 34.01
CA ASP A 30 -5.70 -14.98 34.13
C ASP A 30 -6.08 -14.15 32.89
N CYS A 31 -5.09 -13.72 32.10
CA CYS A 31 -5.27 -12.87 30.93
C CYS A 31 -4.17 -13.12 29.89
N ILE A 32 -4.54 -13.10 28.61
CA ILE A 32 -3.62 -13.19 27.47
C ILE A 32 -3.75 -11.91 26.65
N ILE A 33 -2.63 -11.22 26.42
CA ILE A 33 -2.56 -10.03 25.59
C ILE A 33 -1.92 -10.42 24.25
N TYR A 34 -2.67 -10.27 23.15
CA TYR A 34 -2.16 -10.52 21.80
C TYR A 34 -1.48 -9.26 21.25
N ALA A 35 -0.15 -9.25 21.32
CA ALA A 35 0.71 -8.26 20.65
C ALA A 35 1.35 -8.86 19.38
N SER A 36 0.59 -9.67 18.63
CA SER A 36 1.07 -10.49 17.51
C SER A 36 1.09 -9.78 16.15
N GLY A 37 0.85 -8.46 16.11
CA GLY A 37 0.88 -7.66 14.88
C GLY A 37 -0.41 -7.70 14.07
N PHE A 38 -0.30 -7.35 12.78
CA PHE A 38 -1.39 -7.21 11.82
C PHE A 38 -1.07 -7.93 10.52
N GLU A 39 -2.10 -8.24 9.75
CA GLU A 39 -1.99 -8.81 8.42
C GLU A 39 -1.71 -7.70 7.39
N ILE A 40 -0.59 -7.80 6.65
CA ILE A 40 -0.18 -6.73 5.71
C ILE A 40 0.09 -7.20 4.27
N THR A 41 0.26 -8.50 4.03
CA THR A 41 0.62 -9.06 2.72
C THR A 41 -0.55 -9.72 1.99
N THR A 42 -1.78 -9.68 2.51
CA THR A 42 -2.93 -10.34 1.87
C THR A 42 -3.54 -9.59 0.70
N GLU A 43 -4.54 -10.19 0.05
CA GLU A 43 -5.32 -9.52 -0.98
C GLU A 43 -5.90 -8.18 -0.52
N ILE A 44 -5.95 -7.21 -1.43
CA ILE A 44 -6.37 -5.83 -1.10
C ILE A 44 -7.81 -5.79 -0.61
N SER A 45 -8.71 -6.58 -1.20
CA SER A 45 -10.12 -6.65 -0.78
C SER A 45 -10.26 -7.08 0.69
N ARG A 46 -9.44 -8.04 1.14
CA ARG A 46 -9.38 -8.47 2.53
C ARG A 46 -8.81 -7.40 3.45
N ARG A 47 -7.75 -6.71 3.03
CA ARG A 47 -7.14 -5.60 3.80
C ARG A 47 -8.09 -4.43 3.97
N TYR A 48 -8.84 -4.09 2.93
CA TYR A 48 -9.80 -2.99 2.97
C TYR A 48 -11.12 -3.38 3.63
N SER A 49 -11.40 -4.68 3.77
CA SER A 49 -12.69 -5.19 4.21
C SER A 49 -13.85 -4.61 3.38
N ILE A 50 -13.62 -4.49 2.07
CA ILE A 50 -14.57 -4.00 1.06
C ILE A 50 -14.69 -5.06 -0.02
N ASP A 51 -15.91 -5.53 -0.25
CA ASP A 51 -16.18 -6.63 -1.18
C ASP A 51 -16.00 -6.22 -2.65
N ALA A 52 -16.36 -4.98 -2.99
CA ALA A 52 -16.26 -4.46 -4.35
C ALA A 52 -15.96 -2.96 -4.38
N ILE A 53 -15.06 -2.58 -5.28
CA ILE A 53 -14.82 -1.19 -5.68
C ILE A 53 -14.96 -1.19 -7.21
N GLU A 54 -15.99 -0.53 -7.72
CA GLU A 54 -16.35 -0.58 -9.14
C GLU A 54 -16.14 0.77 -9.82
N GLY A 55 -15.58 0.72 -11.03
CA GLY A 55 -15.43 1.85 -11.94
C GLY A 55 -16.53 1.87 -13.01
N ARG A 56 -16.22 2.46 -14.16
CA ARG A 56 -17.12 2.46 -15.33
C ARG A 56 -17.49 1.03 -15.72
N ASP A 57 -18.73 0.86 -16.17
CA ASP A 57 -19.30 -0.42 -16.62
C ASP A 57 -19.25 -1.57 -15.59
N GLY A 58 -19.11 -1.26 -14.29
CA GLY A 58 -19.04 -2.25 -13.21
C GLY A 58 -17.68 -2.95 -13.10
N HIS A 59 -16.62 -2.40 -13.70
CA HIS A 59 -15.29 -2.99 -13.64
C HIS A 59 -14.70 -2.92 -12.23
N SER A 60 -14.32 -4.07 -11.68
CA SER A 60 -13.71 -4.15 -10.34
C SER A 60 -12.26 -3.62 -10.32
N LEU A 61 -11.95 -2.75 -9.36
CA LEU A 61 -10.59 -2.27 -9.12
C LEU A 61 -9.65 -3.40 -8.70
N PHE A 62 -10.15 -4.34 -7.89
CA PHE A 62 -9.35 -5.49 -7.44
C PHE A 62 -8.95 -6.38 -8.62
N GLU A 63 -9.87 -6.57 -9.57
CA GLU A 63 -9.60 -7.24 -10.84
C GLU A 63 -8.58 -6.47 -11.68
N TYR A 64 -8.82 -5.15 -11.82
CA TYR A 64 -7.99 -4.25 -12.61
C TYR A 64 -6.54 -4.22 -12.14
N TRP A 65 -6.32 -4.33 -10.84
CA TRP A 65 -5.01 -4.34 -10.20
C TRP A 65 -4.44 -5.73 -9.95
N ARG A 66 -5.10 -6.82 -10.38
CA ARG A 66 -4.67 -8.19 -10.00
C ARG A 66 -3.20 -8.46 -10.31
N ASN A 67 -2.70 -7.95 -11.44
CA ASN A 67 -1.34 -8.19 -11.93
C ASN A 67 -0.40 -7.00 -11.66
N GLY A 68 -0.68 -6.21 -10.63
CA GLY A 68 0.09 -5.03 -10.25
C GLY A 68 -0.75 -3.76 -10.25
N TYR A 69 -0.28 -2.75 -9.53
CA TYR A 69 -0.97 -1.46 -9.48
C TYR A 69 -0.95 -0.77 -10.84
N ARG A 70 -2.06 -0.12 -11.15
CA ARG A 70 -2.24 0.69 -12.35
C ARG A 70 -2.79 2.03 -11.93
N THR A 71 -1.92 3.01 -11.76
CA THR A 71 -2.30 4.30 -11.16
C THR A 71 -1.67 5.48 -11.91
N PHE A 72 -2.19 6.68 -11.69
CA PHE A 72 -1.51 7.92 -12.00
C PHE A 72 -1.07 8.59 -10.70
N HIS A 73 0.23 8.86 -10.59
CA HIS A 73 0.91 9.36 -9.38
C HIS A 73 0.63 8.56 -8.09
N GLY A 74 0.06 7.36 -8.19
CA GLY A 74 -0.32 6.57 -7.03
C GLY A 74 -1.64 6.93 -6.36
N PHE A 75 -2.47 7.79 -6.98
CA PHE A 75 -3.68 8.34 -6.34
C PHE A 75 -4.99 8.03 -7.05
N THR A 76 -4.96 7.84 -8.37
CA THR A 76 -6.14 7.61 -9.20
C THR A 76 -5.86 6.51 -10.22
N SER A 77 -6.91 5.93 -10.82
CA SER A 77 -6.80 4.91 -11.87
C SER A 77 -7.74 5.21 -13.03
N CYS A 78 -7.29 4.93 -14.24
CA CYS A 78 -8.11 5.01 -15.45
C CYS A 78 -9.23 3.96 -15.38
N GLY A 79 -10.45 4.36 -15.73
CA GLY A 79 -11.69 3.59 -15.55
C GLY A 79 -12.44 3.89 -14.25
N PHE A 80 -11.86 4.68 -13.33
CA PHE A 80 -12.40 4.92 -11.98
C PHE A 80 -12.52 6.43 -11.70
N PRO A 81 -13.47 7.12 -12.36
CA PRO A 81 -13.62 8.58 -12.23
C PRO A 81 -13.94 9.01 -10.80
N ASN A 82 -13.38 10.14 -10.37
CA ASN A 82 -13.53 10.74 -9.03
C ASN A 82 -13.11 9.82 -7.86
N GLN A 83 -12.44 8.71 -8.15
CA GLN A 83 -11.89 7.84 -7.13
C GLN A 83 -10.46 8.25 -6.81
N PHE A 84 -10.22 8.50 -5.53
CA PHE A 84 -8.90 8.76 -4.98
C PHE A 84 -8.61 7.77 -3.85
N PHE A 85 -7.36 7.36 -3.72
CA PHE A 85 -6.91 6.47 -2.65
C PHE A 85 -5.57 6.93 -2.09
N THR A 86 -5.32 6.55 -0.84
CA THR A 86 -4.09 6.79 -0.11
C THR A 86 -3.48 5.47 0.34
N GLY A 87 -2.16 5.40 0.44
CA GLY A 87 -1.46 4.20 0.90
C GLY A 87 -0.11 4.02 0.23
N PHE A 88 0.33 2.77 0.11
CA PHE A 88 1.59 2.40 -0.55
C PHE A 88 1.36 1.91 -1.99
N THR A 89 0.55 2.66 -2.74
CA THR A 89 0.13 2.33 -4.11
C THR A 89 0.91 3.17 -5.11
N GLN A 90 2.12 2.76 -5.51
CA GLN A 90 2.92 3.51 -6.51
C GLN A 90 3.26 4.94 -6.10
N VAL A 91 3.74 5.12 -4.86
CA VAL A 91 4.15 6.43 -4.29
C VAL A 91 5.57 6.37 -3.75
N GLY A 92 6.19 7.53 -3.50
CA GLY A 92 7.42 7.62 -2.71
C GLY A 92 7.14 7.34 -1.23
N ILE A 93 8.01 6.55 -0.57
CA ILE A 93 7.78 6.09 0.81
C ILE A 93 8.82 6.67 1.78
N SER A 94 8.32 7.18 2.90
CA SER A 94 9.11 7.55 4.09
C SER A 94 8.77 6.66 5.29
N ALA A 95 9.72 6.46 6.20
CA ALA A 95 9.45 5.83 7.50
C ALA A 95 8.46 6.65 8.36
N ASN A 96 8.34 7.95 8.10
CA ASN A 96 7.31 8.79 8.69
C ASN A 96 5.99 8.65 7.91
N ILE A 97 5.13 7.71 8.30
CA ILE A 97 3.85 7.45 7.64
C ILE A 97 2.93 8.68 7.66
N ALA A 98 2.95 9.51 8.71
CA ALA A 98 2.15 10.73 8.75
C ALA A 98 2.56 11.71 7.64
N ALA A 99 3.86 11.88 7.39
CA ALA A 99 4.36 12.71 6.30
C ALA A 99 3.98 12.17 4.91
N ASN A 100 3.90 10.84 4.76
CA ASN A 100 3.35 10.26 3.54
C ASN A 100 1.91 10.74 3.34
N TYR A 101 1.02 10.51 4.31
CA TYR A 101 -0.39 10.88 4.16
C TYR A 101 -0.64 12.38 4.04
N GLU A 102 0.20 13.23 4.63
CA GLU A 102 0.15 14.67 4.43
C GLU A 102 0.41 15.04 2.96
N LEU A 103 1.49 14.52 2.37
CA LEU A 103 1.83 14.75 0.96
C LEU A 103 0.72 14.23 0.02
N GLN A 104 0.18 13.03 0.29
CA GLN A 104 -0.90 12.45 -0.52
C GLN A 104 -2.18 13.27 -0.40
N GLY A 105 -2.54 13.68 0.82
CA GLY A 105 -3.72 14.51 1.09
C GLY A 105 -3.63 15.87 0.41
N GLU A 106 -2.47 16.53 0.46
CA GLU A 106 -2.23 17.81 -0.22
C GLU A 106 -2.42 17.66 -1.74
N HIS A 107 -1.83 16.62 -2.34
CA HIS A 107 -1.91 16.41 -3.78
C HIS A 107 -3.35 16.11 -4.25
N ILE A 108 -4.06 15.23 -3.54
CA ILE A 108 -5.46 14.90 -3.83
C ILE A 108 -6.34 16.15 -3.66
N ALA A 109 -6.16 16.90 -2.57
CA ALA A 109 -6.93 18.12 -2.32
C ALA A 109 -6.68 19.18 -3.40
N TYR A 110 -5.44 19.31 -3.90
CA TYR A 110 -5.12 20.18 -5.02
C TYR A 110 -5.91 19.79 -6.28
N ILE A 111 -5.88 18.52 -6.68
CA ILE A 111 -6.61 18.04 -7.87
C ILE A 111 -8.10 18.35 -7.75
N ILE A 112 -8.71 18.02 -6.60
CA ILE A 112 -10.14 18.26 -6.35
C ILE A 112 -10.46 19.76 -6.42
N ALA A 113 -9.67 20.61 -5.74
CA ALA A 113 -9.89 22.05 -5.75
C ALA A 113 -9.78 22.65 -7.16
N GLN A 114 -8.81 22.17 -7.94
CA GLN A 114 -8.58 22.59 -9.32
C GLN A 114 -9.71 22.14 -10.27
N ALA A 115 -10.23 20.92 -10.12
CA ALA A 115 -11.38 20.45 -10.88
C ALA A 115 -12.65 21.26 -10.58
N LEU A 116 -12.94 21.49 -9.29
CA LEU A 116 -14.07 22.32 -8.87
C LEU A 116 -13.96 23.76 -9.41
N ALA A 117 -12.77 24.37 -9.35
CA ALA A 117 -12.54 25.71 -9.88
C ALA A 117 -12.75 25.81 -11.40
N ARG A 118 -12.54 24.72 -12.13
CA ARG A 118 -12.80 24.61 -13.58
C ARG A 118 -14.24 24.21 -13.91
N GLY A 119 -15.09 24.01 -12.91
CA GLY A 119 -16.48 23.56 -13.10
C GLY A 119 -16.61 22.12 -13.57
N ALA A 120 -15.57 21.31 -13.41
CA ALA A 120 -15.61 19.89 -13.75
C ALA A 120 -16.37 19.09 -12.68
N THR A 121 -17.18 18.14 -13.13
CA THR A 121 -17.89 17.18 -12.28
C THR A 121 -17.17 15.83 -12.22
N THR A 122 -16.28 15.57 -13.19
CA THR A 122 -15.52 14.34 -13.32
C THR A 122 -14.04 14.62 -13.51
N VAL A 123 -13.20 13.89 -12.78
CA VAL A 123 -11.74 13.86 -12.92
C VAL A 123 -11.29 12.41 -13.08
N GLU A 124 -10.48 12.14 -14.08
CA GLU A 124 -9.96 10.80 -14.36
C GLU A 124 -8.62 10.90 -15.09
N PRO A 125 -7.61 10.06 -14.79
CA PRO A 125 -6.38 10.07 -15.56
C PRO A 125 -6.61 9.49 -16.96
N THR A 126 -5.86 9.98 -17.96
CA THR A 126 -5.79 9.31 -19.26
C THR A 126 -5.10 7.96 -19.12
N GLN A 127 -5.42 7.04 -20.03
CA GLN A 127 -4.73 5.75 -20.08
C GLN A 127 -3.22 5.93 -20.32
N GLU A 128 -2.83 6.92 -21.14
CA GLU A 128 -1.42 7.25 -21.43
C GLU A 128 -0.67 7.70 -20.18
N ALA A 129 -1.22 8.65 -19.42
CA ALA A 129 -0.59 9.15 -18.20
C ALA A 129 -0.42 8.06 -17.15
N GLN A 130 -1.41 7.17 -17.01
CA GLN A 130 -1.32 5.99 -16.15
C GLN A 130 -0.22 5.02 -16.60
N ASP A 131 -0.17 4.69 -17.89
CA ASP A 131 0.80 3.73 -18.43
C ASP A 131 2.24 4.28 -18.30
N ASP A 132 2.41 5.59 -18.51
CA ASP A 132 3.67 6.29 -18.29
C ASP A 132 4.10 6.28 -16.83
N TRP A 133 3.17 6.50 -15.89
CA TRP A 133 3.47 6.35 -14.46
C TRP A 133 3.88 4.92 -14.11
N CYS A 134 3.17 3.92 -14.60
CA CYS A 134 3.50 2.52 -14.38
C CYS A 134 4.87 2.15 -14.97
N ARG A 135 5.25 2.74 -16.12
CA ARG A 135 6.59 2.61 -16.70
C ARG A 135 7.64 3.20 -15.75
N ILE A 136 7.44 4.43 -15.26
CA ILE A 136 8.36 5.09 -14.33
C ILE A 136 8.57 4.25 -13.06
N ILE A 137 7.50 3.71 -12.48
CA ILE A 137 7.59 2.84 -11.30
C ILE A 137 8.47 1.61 -11.57
N ARG A 138 8.25 0.95 -12.72
CA ARG A 138 9.04 -0.24 -13.10
C ARG A 138 10.51 0.09 -13.39
N GLU A 139 10.76 1.18 -14.11
CA GLU A 139 12.12 1.60 -14.50
C GLU A 139 12.96 2.08 -13.31
N THR A 140 12.30 2.62 -12.29
CA THR A 140 12.97 3.09 -11.08
C THR A 140 12.99 2.08 -9.94
N ALA A 141 12.38 0.90 -10.14
CA ALA A 141 12.29 -0.12 -9.10
C ALA A 141 13.68 -0.51 -8.58
N ILE A 142 13.81 -0.53 -7.25
CA ILE A 142 15.03 -0.97 -6.56
C ILE A 142 14.88 -2.46 -6.25
N ASP A 143 15.85 -3.26 -6.71
CA ASP A 143 15.93 -4.67 -6.35
C ASP A 143 16.41 -4.82 -4.90
N ASN A 144 15.46 -5.09 -4.00
CA ASN A 144 15.70 -5.38 -2.59
C ASN A 144 15.69 -6.88 -2.27
N THR A 145 15.72 -7.76 -3.28
CA THR A 145 15.57 -9.21 -3.08
C THR A 145 16.63 -9.76 -2.13
N GLN A 146 17.87 -9.29 -2.23
CA GLN A 146 18.95 -9.73 -1.33
C GLN A 146 18.67 -9.35 0.13
N PHE A 147 18.22 -8.13 0.38
CA PHE A 147 17.88 -7.67 1.72
C PHE A 147 16.75 -8.50 2.32
N ASP A 148 15.70 -8.79 1.53
CA ASP A 148 14.56 -9.58 1.97
C ASP A 148 14.96 -11.04 2.30
N MET A 149 15.89 -11.62 1.54
CA MET A 149 16.42 -12.97 1.78
C MET A 149 17.30 -13.06 3.04
N GLU A 150 18.01 -11.99 3.40
CA GLU A 150 18.87 -11.96 4.58
C GLU A 150 18.10 -11.66 5.88
N CYS A 151 16.89 -11.11 5.77
CA CYS A 151 16.03 -10.83 6.92
C CYS A 151 15.50 -12.12 7.58
N THR A 152 15.41 -12.11 8.91
CA THR A 152 14.65 -13.13 9.65
C THR A 152 13.18 -13.09 9.21
N PRO A 153 12.45 -14.23 9.27
CA PRO A 153 11.03 -14.28 8.94
C PRO A 153 10.25 -13.16 9.61
N GLY A 154 9.50 -12.42 8.80
CA GLY A 154 8.58 -11.39 9.27
C GLY A 154 7.84 -10.76 8.10
N TYR A 155 7.10 -9.70 8.39
CA TYR A 155 6.23 -9.07 7.40
C TYR A 155 6.98 -8.46 6.20
N TYR A 156 8.28 -8.18 6.34
CA TYR A 156 9.14 -7.67 5.27
C TYR A 156 9.24 -8.66 4.09
N ASN A 157 9.39 -9.95 4.41
CA ASN A 157 9.65 -11.03 3.46
C ASN A 157 8.58 -12.14 3.52
N ASN A 158 7.37 -11.77 3.92
CA ASN A 158 6.21 -12.66 4.02
C ASN A 158 6.49 -13.92 4.86
N GLU A 159 6.98 -13.72 6.08
CA GLU A 159 7.32 -14.79 7.03
C GLU A 159 8.35 -15.78 6.45
N GLY A 160 9.28 -15.29 5.61
CA GLY A 160 10.27 -16.09 4.90
C GLY A 160 9.71 -16.89 3.72
N GLY A 161 8.45 -16.66 3.33
CA GLY A 161 7.79 -17.33 2.21
C GLY A 161 8.18 -16.80 0.83
N GLY A 162 9.00 -15.75 0.74
CA GLY A 162 9.39 -15.12 -0.52
C GLY A 162 8.30 -14.22 -1.11
N SER A 163 8.48 -13.84 -2.38
CA SER A 163 7.67 -12.83 -3.08
C SER A 163 6.67 -13.40 -4.09
N GLU A 164 6.57 -14.73 -4.24
CA GLU A 164 5.67 -15.34 -5.22
C GLU A 164 4.19 -15.09 -4.89
N GLY A 165 3.50 -14.38 -5.79
CA GLY A 165 2.05 -14.16 -5.72
C GLY A 165 1.58 -13.18 -4.64
N ILE A 166 2.50 -12.56 -3.90
CA ILE A 166 2.19 -11.74 -2.74
C ILE A 166 2.82 -10.35 -2.90
N ARG A 167 1.99 -9.31 -2.79
CA ARG A 167 2.45 -7.91 -2.94
C ARG A 167 3.40 -7.56 -1.79
N SER A 168 4.48 -6.85 -2.11
CA SER A 168 5.37 -6.29 -1.10
C SER A 168 4.57 -5.49 -0.06
N HIS A 169 5.06 -5.50 1.18
CA HIS A 169 4.54 -4.68 2.26
C HIS A 169 4.62 -3.17 1.97
N LEU A 170 5.50 -2.79 1.02
CA LEU A 170 5.63 -1.43 0.48
C LEU A 170 4.88 -1.21 -0.84
N GLY A 171 4.13 -2.21 -1.32
CA GLY A 171 3.49 -2.17 -2.63
C GLY A 171 4.49 -2.11 -3.77
N GLU A 172 4.42 -1.06 -4.59
CA GLU A 172 5.31 -0.83 -5.74
C GLU A 172 5.90 0.59 -5.65
N PRO A 173 6.90 0.84 -4.78
CA PRO A 173 7.32 2.20 -4.46
C PRO A 173 7.94 2.94 -5.65
N TYR A 174 7.80 4.27 -5.66
CA TYR A 174 8.59 5.15 -6.51
C TYR A 174 10.05 5.13 -6.05
N GLY A 175 10.92 4.50 -6.83
CA GLY A 175 12.29 4.16 -6.45
C GLY A 175 13.17 5.32 -5.96
N PRO A 176 13.12 6.53 -6.55
CA PRO A 176 13.91 7.67 -6.08
C PRO A 176 13.55 8.15 -4.67
N GLY A 177 12.46 7.65 -4.09
CA GLY A 177 12.10 7.85 -2.69
C GLY A 177 11.18 9.04 -2.44
N PHE A 178 10.82 9.23 -1.16
CA PHE A 178 9.80 10.18 -0.72
C PHE A 178 10.05 11.63 -1.13
N TYR A 179 11.27 12.14 -0.95
CA TYR A 179 11.55 13.56 -1.25
C TYR A 179 11.51 13.85 -2.75
N ALA A 180 12.13 12.99 -3.57
CA ALA A 180 12.07 13.11 -5.02
C ALA A 180 10.63 12.98 -5.55
N PHE A 181 9.81 12.13 -4.92
CA PHE A 181 8.38 12.05 -5.23
C PHE A 181 7.66 13.36 -4.88
N GLY A 182 7.95 13.96 -3.72
CA GLY A 182 7.42 15.27 -3.34
C GLY A 182 7.76 16.36 -4.33
N ASP A 183 9.03 16.43 -4.77
CA ASP A 183 9.50 17.38 -5.79
C ASP A 183 8.78 17.17 -7.13
N LEU A 184 8.62 15.91 -7.56
CA LEU A 184 7.88 15.56 -8.77
C LEU A 184 6.43 16.05 -8.71
N LEU A 185 5.73 15.76 -7.61
CA LEU A 185 4.35 16.20 -7.44
C LEU A 185 4.25 17.72 -7.36
N SER A 186 5.22 18.41 -6.73
CA SER A 186 5.24 19.88 -6.67
C SER A 186 5.41 20.47 -8.07
N ALA A 187 6.41 19.99 -8.83
CA ALA A 187 6.68 20.47 -10.18
C ALA A 187 5.50 20.23 -11.15
N TRP A 188 4.77 19.13 -10.98
CA TRP A 188 3.53 18.89 -11.72
C TRP A 188 2.41 19.87 -11.31
N ARG A 189 2.22 20.12 -10.00
CA ARG A 189 1.23 21.09 -9.52
C ARG A 189 1.53 22.51 -10.01
N ASP A 190 2.80 22.91 -10.03
CA ASP A 190 3.24 24.25 -10.44
C ASP A 190 2.91 24.59 -11.89
N GLN A 191 2.73 23.59 -12.77
CA GLN A 191 2.30 23.79 -14.16
C GLN A 191 0.84 24.24 -14.25
N GLY A 192 -0.01 23.78 -13.33
CA GLY A 192 -1.40 24.23 -13.22
C GLY A 192 -2.33 23.79 -14.34
N ASP A 193 -1.88 22.97 -15.28
CA ASP A 193 -2.70 22.46 -16.40
C ASP A 193 -3.42 21.14 -16.09
N LEU A 194 -3.01 20.47 -15.00
CA LEU A 194 -3.44 19.12 -14.63
C LEU A 194 -3.07 18.07 -15.70
N ASP A 195 -1.89 18.20 -16.31
CA ASP A 195 -1.43 17.29 -17.36
C ASP A 195 -1.62 15.81 -16.98
N GLY A 196 -2.14 15.04 -17.93
CA GLY A 196 -2.52 13.64 -17.75
C GLY A 196 -3.90 13.39 -17.13
N LEU A 197 -4.62 14.41 -16.65
CA LEU A 197 -6.01 14.28 -16.19
C LEU A 197 -7.01 14.81 -17.22
N VAL A 198 -8.11 14.08 -17.41
CA VAL A 198 -9.29 14.51 -18.16
C VAL A 198 -10.32 15.06 -17.18
N LEU A 199 -10.85 16.23 -17.52
CA LEU A 199 -11.89 16.91 -16.76
C LEU A 199 -13.15 17.00 -17.63
N GLU A 200 -14.27 16.48 -17.13
CA GLU A 200 -15.57 16.52 -17.81
C GLU A 200 -16.60 17.28 -16.96
N SER A 201 -17.57 17.92 -17.61
CA SER A 201 -18.67 18.67 -16.98
C SER A 201 -19.97 17.88 -16.98
#